data_AF-A0A0P1GWY9-F1
#
_entry.id   AF-A0A0P1GWY9-F1
#
_cell.length_a   1.000
_cell.length_b   1.000
_cell.length_c   1.000
_cell.angle_alpha   90.00
_cell.angle_beta   90.00
_cell.angle_gamma   90.00
#
_symmetry.space_group_name_H-M   'P 1'
#
loop_
_entity.id
_entity.type
_entity.pdbx_description
1 polymer ?
#
loop_
_entity_poly.entity_id
_entity_poly.type
_entity_poly.pdbx_seq_one_letter_code
_entity_poly.pdbx_strand_id
1 'polypeptide(L)'
;MALVARILMAATGGLMLVYMAMIFGLVIIGDYDEIWDLADFPPQDFAPATLGIALGLFFSTVFLCGILTTFWQAHLLLKLGRTHMFRALARGLRFCGAGLAMMWAALYAFMNVVPLAMSMGRVAPELMEVQWAPFEIDTVFLVLAVVMVALSGTLTRAAEIEDENNQFL
;
A
#
# COMPACT_ATOMS: atom_id res chain seq x y z
N MET A 1 15.15 10.17 14.19
CA MET A 1 14.64 9.74 12.87
C MET A 1 14.27 8.27 12.82
N ALA A 2 15.18 7.30 13.06
CA ALA A 2 14.84 5.87 13.00
C ALA A 2 13.77 5.41 14.04
N LEU A 3 13.75 6.00 15.24
CA LEU A 3 12.71 5.74 16.25
C LEU A 3 11.32 6.19 15.76
N VAL A 4 11.24 7.37 15.16
CA VAL A 4 9.99 7.96 14.64
C VAL A 4 9.41 7.08 13.53
N ALA A 5 10.23 6.62 12.58
CA ALA A 5 9.80 5.72 11.52
C ALA A 5 9.23 4.39 12.06
N ARG A 6 9.81 3.85 13.14
CA ARG A 6 9.31 2.63 13.80
C ARG A 6 7.99 2.85 14.52
N ILE A 7 7.84 3.99 15.20
CA ILE A 7 6.59 4.35 15.87
C ILE A 7 5.48 4.51 14.84
N LEU A 8 5.76 5.22 13.74
CA LEU A 8 4.80 5.38 12.63
C LEU A 8 4.43 4.03 12.01
N MET A 9 5.41 3.17 11.71
CA MET A 9 5.15 1.83 11.20
C MET A 9 4.27 1.01 12.15
N ALA A 10 4.56 1.02 13.45
CA ALA A 10 3.80 0.27 14.45
C ALA A 10 2.38 0.85 14.63
N ALA A 11 2.24 2.19 14.63
CA ALA A 11 0.96 2.86 14.76
C ALA A 11 0.08 2.61 13.53
N THR A 12 0.59 2.81 12.31
CA THR A 12 -0.14 2.56 11.06
C THR A 12 -0.50 1.09 10.92
N GLY A 13 0.43 0.17 11.22
CA GLY A 13 0.16 -1.26 11.18
C GLY A 13 -0.86 -1.70 12.23
N GLY A 14 -0.76 -1.19 13.46
CA GLY A 14 -1.71 -1.46 14.53
C GLY A 14 -3.12 -0.95 14.21
N LEU A 15 -3.23 0.27 13.68
CA LEU A 15 -4.50 0.86 13.28
C LEU A 15 -5.17 0.04 12.17
N MET A 16 -4.41 -0.40 11.16
CA MET A 16 -4.94 -1.27 10.10
C MET A 16 -5.36 -2.64 10.60
N LEU A 17 -4.63 -3.24 11.55
CA LEU A 17 -5.04 -4.50 12.16
C LEU A 17 -6.34 -4.35 12.96
N VAL A 18 -6.48 -3.26 13.72
CA VAL A 18 -7.73 -2.96 14.43
C VAL A 18 -8.89 -2.80 13.45
N TYR A 19 -8.66 -2.09 12.34
CA TYR A 19 -9.67 -1.90 11.30
C TYR A 19 -10.10 -3.22 10.65
N MET A 20 -9.15 -4.09 10.30
CA MET A 20 -9.44 -5.42 9.76
C MET A 20 -10.19 -6.29 10.77
N ALA A 21 -9.81 -6.25 12.04
CA ALA A 21 -10.51 -6.98 13.11
C ALA A 21 -11.94 -6.46 13.33
N MET A 22 -12.14 -5.15 13.22
CA MET A 22 -13.45 -4.51 13.29
C MET A 22 -14.35 -4.98 12.14
N ILE A 23 -13.88 -4.91 10.89
CA ILE A 23 -14.62 -5.41 9.72
C ILE A 23 -14.99 -6.89 9.92
N PHE A 24 -14.03 -7.72 10.35
CA PHE A 24 -14.29 -9.14 10.57
C PHE A 24 -15.32 -9.38 11.70
N GLY A 25 -15.26 -8.59 12.77
CA GLY A 25 -16.21 -8.62 13.87
C GLY A 25 -17.63 -8.25 13.42
N LEU A 26 -17.77 -7.17 12.65
CA LEU A 26 -19.06 -6.72 12.09
C LEU A 26 -19.67 -7.79 11.17
N VAL A 27 -18.85 -8.42 10.32
CA VAL A 27 -19.29 -9.53 9.45
C VAL A 27 -19.81 -10.71 10.25
N ILE A 28 -19.18 -11.07 11.37
CA ILE A 28 -19.60 -12.19 12.24
C ILE A 28 -20.90 -11.86 12.98
N ILE A 29 -21.04 -10.64 13.48
CA ILE A 29 -22.23 -10.20 14.22
C ILE A 29 -23.42 -10.03 13.25
N GLY A 30 -23.15 -9.86 11.96
CA GLY A 30 -24.17 -9.63 10.93
C GLY A 30 -24.65 -8.17 10.89
N ASP A 31 -23.88 -7.26 11.49
CA ASP A 31 -24.14 -5.83 11.46
C ASP A 31 -23.46 -5.23 10.22
N TYR A 32 -24.25 -5.03 9.17
CA TYR A 32 -23.75 -4.62 7.86
C TYR A 32 -23.90 -3.12 7.60
N ASP A 33 -24.64 -2.39 8.44
CA ASP A 33 -24.86 -0.95 8.25
C ASP A 33 -23.54 -0.19 8.37
N GLU A 34 -22.74 -0.53 9.39
CA GLU A 34 -21.38 -0.02 9.58
C GLU A 34 -20.43 -0.40 8.44
N ILE A 35 -20.64 -1.55 7.79
CA ILE A 35 -19.81 -1.99 6.66
C ILE A 35 -20.16 -1.20 5.38
N TRP A 36 -21.43 -0.85 5.21
CA TRP A 36 -21.87 0.01 4.11
C TRP A 36 -21.39 1.44 4.30
N ASP A 37 -21.47 1.97 5.52
CA ASP A 37 -20.93 3.30 5.87
C ASP A 37 -19.41 3.36 5.58
N LEU A 38 -18.67 2.32 5.94
CA LEU A 38 -17.23 2.21 5.67
C LEU A 38 -16.85 2.26 4.18
N ALA A 39 -17.78 1.87 3.32
CA ALA A 39 -17.63 1.83 1.88
C ALA A 39 -18.31 3.03 1.20
N ASP A 40 -18.65 4.06 1.98
CA ASP A 40 -19.35 5.29 1.55
C ASP A 40 -20.67 5.01 0.81
N PHE A 41 -21.37 3.95 1.22
CA PHE A 41 -22.70 3.62 0.73
C PHE A 41 -23.77 4.01 1.74
N PRO A 42 -24.97 4.44 1.27
CA PRO A 42 -26.12 4.51 2.16
C PRO A 42 -26.45 3.10 2.68
N PRO A 43 -27.12 2.98 3.85
CA PRO A 43 -27.58 1.71 4.38
C PRO A 43 -28.36 0.90 3.33
N GLN A 44 -28.12 -0.40 3.26
CA GLN A 44 -28.76 -1.31 2.31
C GLN A 44 -29.55 -2.38 3.03
N ASP A 45 -30.72 -2.75 2.49
CA ASP A 45 -31.57 -3.82 3.03
C ASP A 45 -31.01 -5.23 2.80
N PHE A 46 -29.78 -5.36 2.29
CA PHE A 46 -29.15 -6.62 1.97
C PHE A 46 -27.69 -6.67 2.45
N ALA A 47 -27.24 -7.88 2.77
CA ALA A 47 -25.87 -8.12 3.16
C ALA A 47 -24.90 -7.87 2.00
N PRO A 48 -23.71 -7.27 2.24
CA PRO A 48 -22.65 -7.16 1.25
C PRO A 48 -22.27 -8.53 0.69
N ALA A 49 -21.93 -8.59 -0.60
CA ALA A 49 -21.48 -9.84 -1.19
C ALA A 49 -20.19 -10.32 -0.53
N THR A 50 -20.13 -11.62 -0.22
CA THR A 50 -18.96 -12.27 0.40
C THR A 50 -17.67 -12.09 -0.41
N LEU A 51 -17.79 -12.02 -1.74
CA LEU A 51 -16.67 -11.73 -2.64
C LEU A 51 -16.12 -10.31 -2.42
N GLY A 52 -16.99 -9.32 -2.22
CA GLY A 52 -16.58 -7.95 -1.89
C GLY A 52 -15.83 -7.89 -0.57
N ILE A 53 -16.34 -8.54 0.48
CA ILE A 53 -15.67 -8.64 1.79
C ILE A 53 -14.29 -9.29 1.65
N ALA A 54 -14.21 -10.41 0.92
CA ALA A 54 -12.95 -11.12 0.71
C ALA A 54 -11.91 -10.28 -0.05
N LEU A 55 -12.35 -9.55 -1.09
CA LEU A 55 -11.48 -8.62 -1.81
C LEU A 55 -11.05 -7.44 -0.94
N GLY A 56 -11.94 -6.90 -0.11
CA GLY A 56 -11.61 -5.88 0.87
C GLY A 56 -10.46 -6.31 1.79
N LEU A 57 -10.62 -7.47 2.44
CA LEU A 57 -9.58 -8.03 3.33
C LEU A 57 -8.26 -8.31 2.57
N PHE A 58 -8.36 -8.82 1.35
CA PHE A 58 -7.19 -9.07 0.51
C PHE A 58 -6.43 -7.77 0.21
N PHE A 59 -7.10 -6.75 -0.31
CA PHE A 59 -6.47 -5.48 -0.65
C PHE A 59 -5.96 -4.73 0.59
N SER A 60 -6.66 -4.78 1.73
CA SER A 60 -6.13 -4.25 3.00
C SER A 60 -4.82 -4.94 3.41
N THR A 61 -4.72 -6.25 3.22
CA THR A 61 -3.47 -6.99 3.50
C THR A 61 -2.35 -6.58 2.54
N VAL A 62 -2.64 -6.45 1.25
CA VAL A 62 -1.66 -6.02 0.24
C VAL A 62 -1.18 -4.58 0.54
N PHE A 63 -2.09 -3.69 0.89
CA PHE A 63 -1.79 -2.32 1.30
C PHE A 63 -0.84 -2.31 2.51
N LEU A 64 -1.17 -3.07 3.56
CA LEU A 64 -0.35 -3.18 4.77
C LEU A 64 1.05 -3.72 4.46
N CYS A 65 1.14 -4.79 3.66
CA CYS A 65 2.42 -5.35 3.21
C CYS A 65 3.25 -4.34 2.43
N GLY A 66 2.62 -3.54 1.55
CA GLY A 66 3.27 -2.46 0.82
C GLY A 66 3.90 -1.43 1.76
N ILE A 67 3.11 -0.89 2.71
CA ILE A 67 3.56 0.09 3.70
C ILE A 67 4.69 -0.47 4.58
N LEU A 68 4.52 -1.66 5.14
CA LEU A 68 5.53 -2.28 6.01
C LEU A 68 6.84 -2.51 5.25
N THR A 69 6.75 -2.94 3.99
CA THR A 69 7.93 -3.10 3.13
C THR A 69 8.63 -1.78 2.91
N THR A 70 7.90 -0.72 2.54
CA THR A 70 8.49 0.60 2.32
C THR A 70 9.17 1.14 3.57
N PHE A 71 8.51 1.08 4.74
CA PHE A 71 9.11 1.55 5.98
C PHE A 71 10.31 0.72 6.42
N TRP A 72 10.25 -0.60 6.25
CA TRP A 72 11.35 -1.49 6.62
C TRP A 72 12.59 -1.20 5.77
N GLN A 73 12.41 -1.04 4.46
CA GLN A 73 13.51 -0.76 3.54
C GLN A 73 14.07 0.64 3.76
N ALA A 74 13.22 1.65 3.98
CA ALA A 74 13.67 2.99 4.35
C ALA A 74 14.50 2.97 5.65
N HIS A 75 14.09 2.18 6.65
CA HIS A 75 14.84 2.00 7.89
C HIS A 75 16.20 1.31 7.68
N LEU A 76 16.27 0.29 6.80
CA LEU A 76 17.53 -0.35 6.44
C LEU A 76 18.46 0.60 5.69
N LEU A 77 17.91 1.41 4.78
CA LEU A 77 18.66 2.44 4.05
C LEU A 77 19.30 3.47 4.99
N LEU A 78 18.59 3.90 6.03
CA LEU A 78 19.12 4.82 7.04
C LEU A 78 20.24 4.23 7.90
N LYS A 79 20.43 2.91 7.87
CA LYS A 79 21.45 2.19 8.65
C LYS A 79 22.68 1.77 7.85
N LEU A 80 22.68 1.98 6.53
CA LEU A 80 23.78 1.58 5.67
C LEU A 80 25.04 2.43 5.94
N GLY A 81 26.17 1.75 6.21
CA GLY A 81 27.49 2.35 6.45
C GLY A 81 28.29 2.65 5.16
N ARG A 82 29.52 3.14 5.30
CA ARG A 82 30.34 3.73 4.19
C ARG A 82 30.86 2.77 3.12
N THR A 83 30.81 1.45 3.28
CA THR A 83 31.46 0.50 2.40
C THR A 83 30.42 -0.33 1.63
N HIS A 84 30.46 -0.29 0.28
CA HIS A 84 29.49 -0.90 -0.66
C HIS A 84 28.09 -0.24 -0.72
N MET A 85 28.07 1.10 -0.69
CA MET A 85 26.84 1.90 -0.59
C MET A 85 25.89 1.73 -1.78
N PHE A 86 26.39 1.68 -3.02
CA PHE A 86 25.53 1.83 -4.20
C PHE A 86 24.61 0.64 -4.46
N ARG A 87 25.10 -0.61 -4.45
CA ARG A 87 24.25 -1.80 -4.68
C ARG A 87 23.17 -1.95 -3.62
N ALA A 88 23.53 -1.74 -2.35
CA ALA A 88 22.59 -1.88 -1.24
C ALA A 88 21.56 -0.74 -1.23
N LEU A 89 21.98 0.50 -1.53
CA LEU A 89 21.09 1.64 -1.71
C LEU A 89 20.13 1.44 -2.89
N ALA A 90 20.64 0.96 -4.02
CA ALA A 90 19.85 0.64 -5.20
C ALA A 90 18.77 -0.40 -4.87
N ARG A 91 19.15 -1.48 -4.18
CA ARG A 91 18.20 -2.53 -3.80
C ARG A 91 17.14 -2.01 -2.84
N GLY A 92 17.53 -1.26 -1.80
CA GLY A 92 16.59 -0.69 -0.84
C GLY A 92 15.60 0.26 -1.50
N LEU A 93 16.07 1.15 -2.39
CA LEU A 93 15.20 2.07 -3.13
C LEU A 93 14.22 1.33 -4.05
N ARG A 94 14.67 0.25 -4.71
CA ARG A 94 13.77 -0.59 -5.53
C ARG A 94 12.64 -1.17 -4.71
N PHE A 95 12.94 -1.73 -3.55
CA PHE A 95 11.91 -2.32 -2.68
C PHE A 95 11.03 -1.26 -2.01
N CYS A 96 11.57 -0.08 -1.66
CA CYS A 96 10.76 1.05 -1.22
C CYS A 96 9.75 1.46 -2.28
N GLY A 97 10.20 1.63 -3.52
CA GLY A 97 9.33 1.98 -4.65
C GLY A 97 8.30 0.90 -4.96
N ALA A 98 8.71 -0.37 -4.98
CA ALA A 98 7.79 -1.50 -5.17
C ALA A 98 6.72 -1.56 -4.05
N GLY A 99 7.09 -1.31 -2.80
CA GLY A 99 6.15 -1.25 -1.67
C GLY A 99 5.15 -0.11 -1.80
N LEU A 100 5.59 1.08 -2.22
CA LEU A 100 4.71 2.23 -2.47
C LEU A 100 3.75 1.98 -3.63
N ALA A 101 4.24 1.38 -4.73
CA ALA A 101 3.41 1.02 -5.87
C ALA A 101 2.36 -0.05 -5.48
N MET A 102 2.77 -1.05 -4.69
CA MET A 102 1.87 -2.08 -4.16
C MET A 102 0.78 -1.47 -3.26
N MET A 103 1.18 -0.59 -2.34
CA MET A 103 0.25 0.15 -1.47
C MET A 103 -0.76 0.94 -2.30
N TRP A 104 -0.28 1.73 -3.28
CA TRP A 104 -1.14 2.53 -4.12
C TRP A 104 -2.13 1.69 -4.92
N ALA A 105 -1.66 0.61 -5.57
CA ALA A 105 -2.51 -0.27 -6.35
C ALA A 105 -3.58 -0.96 -5.49
N ALA A 106 -3.21 -1.34 -4.27
CA ALA A 106 -4.14 -1.93 -3.31
C ALA A 106 -5.18 -0.92 -2.83
N LEU A 107 -4.78 0.31 -2.52
CA LEU A 107 -5.69 1.39 -2.13
C LEU A 107 -6.66 1.73 -3.26
N TYR A 108 -6.15 1.86 -4.49
CA TYR A 108 -6.97 2.11 -5.67
C TYR A 108 -8.02 1.00 -5.87
N ALA A 109 -7.60 -0.26 -5.79
CA ALA A 109 -8.50 -1.40 -5.90
C ALA A 109 -9.50 -1.46 -4.73
N PHE A 110 -9.07 -1.10 -3.52
CA PHE A 110 -9.95 -1.01 -2.36
C PHE A 110 -11.03 0.04 -2.57
N MET A 111 -10.69 1.24 -3.05
CA MET A 111 -11.67 2.31 -3.23
C MET A 111 -12.57 2.14 -4.47
N ASN A 112 -12.11 1.44 -5.51
CA ASN A 112 -12.84 1.36 -6.78
C ASN A 112 -13.44 -0.03 -7.07
N VAL A 113 -12.74 -1.11 -6.71
CA VAL A 113 -13.15 -2.48 -7.06
C VAL A 113 -13.96 -3.12 -5.94
N VAL A 114 -13.60 -2.89 -4.67
CA VAL A 114 -14.28 -3.50 -3.52
C VAL A 114 -15.73 -3.02 -3.39
N PRO A 115 -16.06 -1.72 -3.48
CA PRO A 115 -17.44 -1.23 -3.52
C PRO A 115 -18.32 -1.90 -4.60
N LEU A 116 -17.78 -2.05 -5.82
CA LEU A 116 -18.47 -2.71 -6.92
C LEU A 116 -18.69 -4.20 -6.64
N ALA A 117 -17.69 -4.86 -6.07
CA ALA A 117 -17.74 -6.25 -5.70
C ALA A 117 -18.68 -6.52 -4.51
N MET A 118 -18.77 -5.60 -3.54
CA MET A 118 -19.68 -5.67 -2.40
C MET A 118 -21.13 -5.49 -2.83
N SER A 119 -21.39 -4.54 -3.73
CA SER A 119 -22.73 -4.26 -4.25
C SER A 119 -23.22 -5.28 -5.28
N MET A 120 -22.33 -5.98 -6.00
CA MET A 120 -22.69 -6.91 -7.09
C MET A 120 -23.65 -6.27 -8.13
N GLY A 121 -23.54 -4.96 -8.35
CA GLY A 121 -24.42 -4.21 -9.25
C GLY A 121 -25.85 -4.03 -8.74
N ARG A 122 -26.14 -4.33 -7.46
CA ARG A 122 -27.46 -4.13 -6.85
C ARG A 122 -27.69 -2.73 -6.32
N VAL A 123 -26.62 -1.97 -6.07
CA VAL A 123 -26.71 -0.56 -5.71
C VAL A 123 -26.72 0.27 -6.99
N ALA A 124 -27.55 1.31 -7.04
CA ALA A 124 -27.58 2.21 -8.17
C ALA A 124 -26.22 2.94 -8.32
N PRO A 125 -25.68 3.10 -9.54
CA PRO A 125 -24.41 3.81 -9.76
C PRO A 125 -24.39 5.24 -9.22
N GLU A 126 -25.56 5.87 -9.12
CA GLU A 126 -25.74 7.24 -8.59
C GLU A 126 -25.47 7.35 -7.08
N LEU A 127 -25.54 6.21 -6.36
CA LEU A 127 -25.26 6.10 -4.94
C LEU A 127 -23.85 5.55 -4.67
N MET A 128 -23.07 5.30 -5.73
CA MET A 128 -21.68 4.89 -5.62
C MET A 128 -20.80 6.12 -5.75
N GLU A 129 -20.20 6.56 -4.64
CA GLU A 129 -19.07 7.51 -4.69
C GLU A 129 -17.80 6.79 -5.19
N VAL A 130 -17.84 6.26 -6.42
CA VAL A 130 -16.61 5.79 -7.07
C VAL A 130 -15.77 7.02 -7.36
N GLN A 131 -14.71 7.22 -6.58
CA GLN A 131 -13.71 8.26 -6.83
C GLN A 131 -12.99 7.99 -8.17
N TRP A 132 -13.59 8.47 -9.26
CA TRP A 132 -13.11 8.32 -10.62
C TRP A 132 -11.95 9.29 -10.96
N ALA A 133 -11.27 9.82 -9.94
CA ALA A 133 -10.19 10.79 -10.10
C ALA A 133 -8.83 10.09 -9.99
N PRO A 134 -8.15 9.76 -11.10
CA PRO A 134 -6.83 9.11 -11.08
C PRO A 134 -5.69 10.02 -10.58
N PHE A 135 -5.97 11.27 -10.18
CA PHE A 135 -5.00 12.31 -9.84
C PHE A 135 -5.23 12.91 -8.45
N GLU A 136 -5.58 12.09 -7.47
CA GLU A 136 -5.65 12.52 -6.07
C GLU A 136 -4.27 12.51 -5.40
N ILE A 137 -4.23 12.94 -4.14
CA ILE A 137 -3.00 13.03 -3.33
C ILE A 137 -2.23 11.70 -3.30
N ASP A 138 -2.94 10.58 -3.45
CA ASP A 138 -2.35 9.25 -3.43
C ASP A 138 -1.46 8.97 -4.65
N THR A 139 -1.74 9.62 -5.78
CA THR A 139 -0.91 9.52 -7.01
C THR A 139 0.50 10.06 -6.77
N VAL A 140 0.71 10.93 -5.76
CA VAL A 140 2.04 11.35 -5.32
C VAL A 140 2.86 10.15 -4.86
N PHE A 141 2.27 9.17 -4.17
CA PHE A 141 2.98 7.95 -3.76
C PHE A 141 3.39 7.10 -4.96
N LEU A 142 2.58 7.05 -6.00
CA LEU A 142 2.93 6.35 -7.24
C LEU A 142 4.08 7.06 -7.98
N VAL A 143 4.06 8.40 -8.05
CA VAL A 143 5.16 9.19 -8.62
C VAL A 143 6.45 8.94 -7.83
N LEU A 144 6.39 8.99 -6.49
CA LEU A 144 7.54 8.68 -5.63
C LEU A 144 8.04 7.25 -5.86
N ALA A 145 7.14 6.28 -6.01
CA ALA A 145 7.49 4.90 -6.31
C ALA A 145 8.31 4.79 -7.60
N VAL A 146 7.84 5.42 -8.68
CA VAL A 146 8.52 5.45 -9.98
C VAL A 146 9.89 6.11 -9.86
N VAL A 147 9.98 7.25 -9.16
CA VAL A 147 11.25 7.96 -8.94
C VAL A 147 12.24 7.09 -8.16
N MET A 148 11.81 6.41 -7.09
CA MET A 148 12.67 5.51 -6.32
C MET A 148 13.20 4.34 -7.16
N VAL A 149 12.36 3.76 -8.02
CA VAL A 149 12.76 2.69 -8.94
C VAL A 149 13.74 3.21 -10.00
N ALA A 150 13.52 4.42 -10.53
CA ALA A 150 14.44 5.04 -11.48
C ALA A 150 15.81 5.31 -10.84
N LEU A 151 15.84 5.84 -9.61
CA LEU A 151 17.07 6.05 -8.84
C LEU A 151 17.78 4.73 -8.51
N SER A 152 17.03 3.67 -8.25
CA SER A 152 17.63 2.33 -8.10
C SER A 152 18.39 1.91 -9.36
N GLY A 153 17.81 2.15 -10.54
CA GLY A 153 18.45 1.86 -11.82
C GLY A 153 19.75 2.62 -12.02
N THR A 154 19.78 3.91 -11.71
CA THR A 154 20.99 4.73 -11.84
C THR A 154 22.09 4.32 -10.85
N LEU A 155 21.73 4.01 -9.60
CA LEU A 155 22.68 3.55 -8.59
C LEU A 155 23.23 2.15 -8.89
N THR A 156 22.44 1.29 -9.54
CA THR A 156 22.90 -0.03 -9.99
C THR A 156 24.01 0.14 -11.02
N ARG A 157 23.82 1.02 -12.02
CA ARG A 157 24.86 1.34 -13.01
C ARG A 157 26.10 1.96 -12.37
N ALA A 158 25.91 2.86 -11.40
CA ALA A 158 27.04 3.45 -10.68
C ALA A 158 27.84 2.39 -9.91
N ALA A 159 27.16 1.40 -9.32
CA ALA A 159 27.84 0.28 -8.67
C ALA A 159 28.63 -0.58 -9.68
N GLU A 160 28.04 -0.88 -10.84
CA GLU A 160 28.74 -1.64 -11.90
C GLU A 160 30.04 -0.96 -12.34
N ILE A 161 30.03 0.37 -12.51
CA ILE A 161 31.23 1.17 -12.85
C ILE A 161 32.27 1.13 -11.71
N GLU A 162 31.85 1.20 -10.45
CA GLU A 162 32.76 1.10 -9.30
C GLU A 162 33.40 -0.30 -9.22
N ASP A 163 32.63 -1.35 -9.48
CA ASP A 163 33.11 -2.73 -9.50
C ASP A 163 34.10 -2.97 -10.65
N GLU A 164 33.85 -2.40 -11.83
CA GLU A 164 34.79 -2.43 -12.96
C GLU A 164 36.11 -1.74 -12.61
N ASN A 165 36.07 -0.52 -12.08
CA ASN A 165 37.28 0.22 -11.70
C ASN A 165 38.12 -0.49 -10.64
N ASN A 166 37.49 -1.18 -9.68
CA ASN A 166 38.18 -1.94 -8.64
C ASN A 166 38.80 -3.25 -9.16
N GLN A 167 38.42 -3.74 -10.36
CA GLN A 167 39.06 -4.89 -10.99
C GLN A 167 40.32 -4.51 -11.78
N PHE A 168 40.47 -3.23 -12.16
CA PHE A 168 41.61 -2.73 -12.93
C PHE A 168 42.74 -2.16 -12.06
N LEU A 169 42.49 -1.87 -10.77
CA LEU A 169 43.47 -1.40 -9.78
C LEU A 169 44.03 -2.56 -8.95
#